data_AF-A0A7W1VTW3-F1
#
_entry.id   AF-A0A7W1VTW3-F1
#
_cell.length_a   1.000
_cell.length_b   1.000
_cell.length_c   1.000
_cell.angle_alpha   90.00
_cell.angle_beta   90.00
_cell.angle_gamma   90.00
#
_symmetry.space_group_name_H-M   'P 1'
#
loop_
_entity.id
_entity.type
_entity.pdbx_description
1 polymer ?
#
loop_
_entity_poly.entity_id
_entity_poly.type
_entity_poly.pdbx_seq_one_letter_code
_entity_poly.pdbx_strand_id
1 'polypeptide(L)'
;MSRANDPDFNVPVLSPANEDVWLSKDIDFGGVFGDELLAALPVVMTDGIGGKYPTIAGVRIGYIQAGVTINPEEALGNARIGLITMDGRPVKFLVADPLTLYFEKSRLMQTRSQQNDWFHLSLLHSFICYELVTGGENWLRNEKVIDVVDVKQILGWWLKVANKAPEILKDPRIKRRLHPLLTSEHPIAKCLSQVR
;
A
#
# COMPACT_ATOMS: atom_id res chain seq x y z
N MET A 1 1.68 -10.40 -0.97
CA MET A 1 2.65 -10.84 0.06
C MET A 1 2.59 -12.31 0.40
N SER A 2 1.41 -12.94 0.58
CA SER A 2 1.33 -14.40 0.78
C SER A 2 1.93 -15.22 -0.38
N ARG A 3 2.01 -14.64 -1.59
CA ARG A 3 2.71 -15.22 -2.76
C ARG A 3 4.17 -14.79 -2.92
N ALA A 4 4.67 -13.88 -2.07
CA ALA A 4 6.07 -13.45 -2.13
C ALA A 4 7.01 -14.48 -1.49
N ASN A 5 6.49 -15.39 -0.65
CA ASN A 5 7.26 -16.39 0.10
C ASN A 5 8.52 -15.81 0.78
N ASP A 6 8.45 -14.53 1.16
CA ASP A 6 9.57 -13.83 1.77
C ASP A 6 9.49 -14.00 3.30
N PRO A 7 10.45 -14.70 3.93
CA PRO A 7 10.38 -14.99 5.36
C PRO A 7 10.45 -13.74 6.24
N ASP A 8 10.95 -12.62 5.70
CA ASP A 8 11.06 -11.36 6.42
C ASP A 8 9.80 -10.49 6.31
N PHE A 9 8.93 -10.77 5.33
CA PHE A 9 7.78 -9.94 4.99
C PHE A 9 6.50 -10.77 4.83
N ASN A 10 6.15 -11.50 5.89
CA ASN A 10 4.93 -12.29 5.95
C ASN A 10 3.71 -11.44 6.29
N VAL A 11 2.56 -11.79 5.70
CA VAL A 11 1.26 -11.28 6.16
C VAL A 11 0.90 -12.06 7.42
N PRO A 12 0.62 -11.41 8.57
CA PRO A 12 0.19 -12.13 9.74
C PRO A 12 -1.16 -12.82 9.46
N VAL A 13 -1.30 -14.06 9.90
CA VAL A 13 -2.55 -14.81 9.75
C VAL A 13 -3.59 -14.21 10.70
N LEU A 14 -4.72 -13.78 10.15
CA LEU A 14 -5.86 -13.30 10.93
C LEU A 14 -6.76 -14.47 11.32
N SER A 15 -7.50 -14.32 12.43
CA SER A 15 -8.62 -15.22 12.72
C SER A 15 -9.76 -14.94 11.72
N PRO A 16 -10.65 -15.92 11.45
CA PRO A 16 -11.80 -15.70 10.55
C PRO A 16 -12.63 -14.47 10.92
N ALA A 17 -12.86 -14.24 12.22
CA ALA A 17 -13.59 -13.06 12.71
C ALA A 17 -12.85 -11.74 12.40
N ASN A 18 -11.52 -11.73 12.44
CA ASN A 18 -10.73 -10.56 12.09
C ASN A 18 -10.65 -10.36 10.57
N GLU A 19 -10.65 -11.44 9.78
CA GLU A 19 -10.73 -11.40 8.31
C GLU A 19 -12.05 -10.81 7.82
N ASP A 20 -13.19 -11.18 8.44
CA ASP A 20 -14.50 -10.63 8.07
C ASP A 20 -14.59 -9.12 8.34
N VAL A 21 -14.03 -8.66 9.47
CA VAL A 21 -13.96 -7.22 9.79
C VAL A 21 -12.98 -6.50 8.85
N TRP A 22 -11.92 -7.18 8.42
CA TRP A 22 -10.91 -6.66 7.50
C TRP A 22 -11.47 -6.45 6.09
N LEU A 23 -12.13 -7.46 5.52
CA LEU A 23 -12.67 -7.44 4.16
C LEU A 23 -13.91 -6.56 4.00
N SER A 24 -14.63 -6.31 5.09
CA SER A 24 -15.90 -5.57 5.04
C SER A 24 -15.76 -4.04 5.08
N LYS A 25 -14.58 -3.49 5.35
CA LYS A 25 -14.45 -2.04 5.64
C LYS A 25 -13.51 -1.24 4.74
N ASP A 26 -12.61 -1.88 3.99
CA ASP A 26 -11.47 -1.17 3.36
C ASP A 26 -11.49 -1.23 1.81
N ILE A 27 -12.66 -1.44 1.20
CA ILE A 27 -12.81 -1.35 -0.26
C ILE A 27 -13.62 -0.11 -0.65
N ASP A 28 -12.95 1.04 -0.70
CA ASP A 28 -13.51 2.28 -1.25
C ASP A 28 -13.43 2.25 -2.79
N PHE A 29 -14.52 1.86 -3.45
CA PHE A 29 -14.50 1.51 -4.88
C PHE A 29 -14.80 2.65 -5.85
N GLY A 30 -15.05 3.89 -5.40
CA GLY A 30 -15.56 4.88 -6.32
C GLY A 30 -15.14 6.29 -6.00
N GLY A 31 -14.42 6.93 -6.92
CA GLY A 31 -14.25 8.40 -7.05
C GLY A 31 -15.56 9.18 -7.22
N VAL A 32 -16.69 8.59 -6.83
CA VAL A 32 -18.04 9.00 -7.12
C VAL A 32 -18.87 8.95 -5.84
N PHE A 33 -19.55 10.04 -5.55
CA PHE A 33 -20.52 10.11 -4.46
C PHE A 33 -21.62 9.07 -4.70
N GLY A 34 -22.21 8.54 -3.62
CA GLY A 34 -22.95 7.27 -3.61
C GLY A 34 -24.02 7.10 -4.71
N ASP A 35 -24.65 8.17 -5.17
CA ASP A 35 -25.68 8.13 -6.20
C ASP A 35 -25.15 7.71 -7.58
N GLU A 36 -23.93 8.11 -7.94
CA GLU A 36 -23.31 7.74 -9.23
C GLU A 36 -22.82 6.29 -9.24
N LEU A 37 -22.36 5.78 -8.08
CA LEU A 37 -21.99 4.38 -7.91
C LEU A 37 -23.21 3.46 -8.06
N LEU A 38 -24.34 3.84 -7.44
CA LEU A 38 -25.61 3.11 -7.52
C LEU A 38 -26.17 3.08 -8.95
N ALA A 39 -25.91 4.12 -9.75
CA ALA A 39 -26.32 4.16 -11.15
C ALA A 39 -25.40 3.35 -12.08
N ALA A 40 -24.10 3.23 -11.75
CA ALA A 40 -23.10 2.64 -12.62
C ALA A 40 -22.88 1.13 -12.43
N LEU A 41 -23.19 0.59 -11.25
CA LEU A 41 -22.90 -0.80 -10.90
C LEU A 41 -24.17 -1.56 -10.48
N PRO A 42 -24.23 -2.90 -10.65
CA PRO A 42 -25.35 -3.72 -10.22
C PRO A 42 -25.31 -3.94 -8.69
N VAL A 43 -25.51 -2.86 -7.94
CA VAL A 43 -25.36 -2.83 -6.48
C VAL A 43 -26.62 -3.34 -5.79
N VAL A 44 -26.46 -4.14 -4.73
CA VAL A 44 -27.54 -4.51 -3.81
C VAL A 44 -27.34 -3.81 -2.47
N MET A 45 -28.38 -3.14 -1.97
CA MET A 45 -28.35 -2.54 -0.63
C MET A 45 -28.64 -3.60 0.43
N THR A 46 -27.67 -3.81 1.33
CA THR A 46 -27.71 -4.83 2.37
C THR A 46 -27.75 -4.17 3.75
N ASP A 47 -28.60 -4.68 4.65
CA ASP A 47 -28.66 -4.23 6.04
C ASP A 47 -27.51 -4.83 6.87
N GLY A 48 -26.92 -4.05 7.78
CA GLY A 48 -26.03 -4.59 8.81
C GLY A 48 -25.48 -3.54 9.79
N ILE A 49 -24.37 -3.86 10.44
CA ILE A 49 -23.81 -3.04 11.52
C ILE A 49 -23.38 -1.68 10.95
N GLY A 50 -24.00 -0.61 11.45
CA GLY A 50 -23.78 0.77 11.00
C GLY A 50 -24.76 1.27 9.92
N GLY A 51 -25.80 0.50 9.57
CA GLY A 51 -26.86 0.88 8.63
C GLY A 51 -26.84 0.09 7.33
N LYS A 52 -27.60 0.56 6.32
CA LYS A 52 -27.59 -0.01 4.98
C LYS A 52 -26.29 0.34 4.25
N TYR A 53 -25.67 -0.64 3.60
CA TYR A 53 -24.48 -0.45 2.78
C TYR A 53 -24.61 -1.15 1.43
N PRO A 54 -23.94 -0.64 0.38
CA PRO A 54 -23.92 -1.26 -0.94
C PRO A 54 -23.06 -2.52 -0.94
N THR A 55 -23.49 -3.53 -1.69
CA THR A 55 -22.76 -4.80 -1.88
C THR A 55 -22.76 -5.21 -3.35
N ILE A 56 -21.65 -5.79 -3.82
CA ILE A 56 -21.50 -6.38 -5.15
C ILE A 56 -20.92 -7.78 -4.97
N ALA A 57 -21.61 -8.82 -5.44
CA ALA A 57 -21.20 -10.21 -5.29
C ALA A 57 -20.83 -10.60 -3.83
N GLY A 58 -21.58 -10.08 -2.85
CA GLY A 58 -21.34 -10.32 -1.42
C GLY A 58 -20.22 -9.47 -0.79
N VAL A 59 -19.51 -8.67 -1.58
CA VAL A 59 -18.45 -7.77 -1.10
C VAL A 59 -19.08 -6.42 -0.77
N ARG A 60 -18.88 -5.94 0.47
CA ARG A 60 -19.31 -4.60 0.88
C ARG A 60 -18.48 -3.54 0.15
N ILE A 61 -19.17 -2.56 -0.40
CA ILE A 61 -18.57 -1.40 -1.05
C ILE A 61 -18.57 -0.22 -0.08
N GLY A 62 -17.42 0.39 0.12
CA GLY A 62 -17.29 1.66 0.82
C GLY A 62 -17.69 2.82 -0.09
N TYR A 63 -18.37 3.82 0.45
CA TYR A 63 -18.44 5.13 -0.19
C TYR A 63 -17.16 5.89 0.13
N ILE A 64 -16.65 6.69 -0.80
CA ILE A 64 -15.63 7.69 -0.43
C ILE A 64 -16.24 8.60 0.60
N GLN A 65 -15.93 8.32 1.87
CA GLN A 65 -15.79 9.37 2.83
C GLN A 65 -14.53 10.10 2.38
N ALA A 66 -14.62 11.41 2.13
CA ALA A 66 -13.42 12.21 1.90
C ALA A 66 -12.38 11.74 2.92
N GLY A 67 -11.26 11.18 2.42
CA GLY A 67 -10.21 10.68 3.29
C GLY A 67 -10.00 11.75 4.35
N VAL A 68 -9.95 11.37 5.62
CA VAL A 68 -9.89 12.36 6.70
C VAL A 68 -8.68 13.29 6.44
N THR A 69 -7.69 12.81 5.67
CA THR A 69 -6.40 13.49 5.49
C THR A 69 -5.79 13.44 4.08
N ILE A 70 -6.18 12.51 3.19
CA ILE A 70 -5.64 12.43 1.81
C ILE A 70 -6.25 13.49 0.88
N ASN A 71 -5.40 14.24 0.19
CA ASN A 71 -5.79 15.05 -0.96
C ASN A 71 -6.01 14.14 -2.19
N PRO A 72 -7.23 14.11 -2.78
CA PRO A 72 -7.53 13.27 -3.94
C PRO A 72 -6.64 13.54 -5.16
N GLU A 73 -6.26 14.79 -5.42
CA GLU A 73 -5.38 15.15 -6.55
C GLU A 73 -3.97 14.61 -6.35
N GLU A 74 -3.44 14.69 -5.11
CA GLU A 74 -2.15 14.09 -4.77
C GLU A 74 -2.22 12.56 -4.88
N ALA A 75 -3.31 11.93 -4.42
CA ALA A 75 -3.50 10.50 -4.52
C ALA A 75 -3.57 10.02 -5.97
N LEU A 76 -4.31 10.73 -6.83
CA LEU A 76 -4.39 10.45 -8.26
C LEU A 76 -3.05 10.64 -8.95
N GLY A 77 -2.34 11.74 -8.67
CA GLY A 77 -1.03 12.02 -9.26
C GLY A 77 0.06 11.01 -8.86
N ASN A 78 -0.08 10.37 -7.70
CA ASN A 78 0.85 9.35 -7.21
C ASN A 78 0.34 7.91 -7.40
N ALA A 79 -0.86 7.71 -7.95
CA ALA A 79 -1.45 6.38 -8.07
C ALA A 79 -0.63 5.49 -9.00
N ARG A 80 -0.52 4.22 -8.60
CA ARG A 80 0.09 3.16 -9.42
C ARG A 80 -0.99 2.56 -10.31
N ILE A 81 -0.61 2.11 -11.50
CA ILE A 81 -1.54 1.44 -12.40
C ILE A 81 -1.53 -0.06 -12.10
N GLY A 82 -2.63 -0.56 -11.55
CA GLY A 82 -2.92 -1.98 -11.46
C GLY A 82 -3.46 -2.50 -12.79
N LEU A 83 -3.09 -3.73 -13.15
CA LEU A 83 -3.55 -4.44 -14.32
C LEU A 83 -4.10 -5.80 -13.89
N ILE A 84 -5.36 -6.07 -14.17
CA ILE A 84 -5.98 -7.40 -14.02
C ILE A 84 -6.54 -7.86 -15.35
N THR A 85 -6.68 -9.17 -15.52
CA THR A 85 -7.41 -9.73 -16.66
C THR A 85 -8.81 -10.12 -16.20
N MET A 86 -9.83 -9.53 -16.81
CA MET A 86 -11.24 -9.89 -16.59
C MET A 86 -11.85 -10.29 -17.93
N ASP A 87 -12.44 -11.48 -18.00
CA ASP A 87 -13.05 -12.03 -19.21
C ASP A 87 -12.13 -11.94 -20.45
N GLY A 88 -10.84 -12.25 -20.25
CA GLY A 88 -9.81 -12.21 -21.29
C GLY A 88 -9.37 -10.79 -21.72
N ARG A 89 -9.84 -9.74 -21.04
CA ARG A 89 -9.49 -8.34 -21.34
C ARG A 89 -8.64 -7.71 -20.23
N PRO A 90 -7.62 -6.91 -20.57
CA PRO A 90 -6.86 -6.17 -19.57
C PRO A 90 -7.69 -5.00 -19.04
N VAL A 91 -7.91 -4.97 -17.74
CA VAL A 91 -8.54 -3.86 -17.02
C VAL A 91 -7.46 -3.13 -16.24
N LYS A 92 -7.38 -1.82 -16.45
CA LYS A 92 -6.50 -0.91 -15.71
C LYS A 92 -7.28 -0.23 -14.61
N PHE A 93 -6.67 -0.12 -13.43
CA PHE A 93 -7.23 0.64 -12.31
C PHE A 93 -6.11 1.38 -11.59
N LEU A 94 -6.47 2.47 -10.92
CA LEU A 94 -5.54 3.24 -10.12
C LEU A 94 -5.51 2.67 -8.70
N VAL A 95 -4.31 2.40 -8.21
CA VAL A 95 -4.01 1.91 -6.87
C VAL A 95 -3.32 3.03 -6.12
N ALA A 96 -3.88 3.45 -4.99
CA ALA A 96 -3.26 4.46 -4.16
C ALA A 96 -1.84 4.04 -3.75
N ASP A 97 -0.94 5.02 -3.72
CA ASP A 97 0.44 4.81 -3.32
C ASP A 97 0.52 4.27 -1.87
N PRO A 98 1.27 3.18 -1.61
CA PRO A 98 1.31 2.56 -0.29
C PRO A 98 1.77 3.50 0.83
N LEU A 99 2.66 4.45 0.51
CA LEU A 99 3.14 5.42 1.48
C LEU A 99 2.06 6.46 1.81
N THR A 100 1.29 6.91 0.82
CA THR A 100 0.08 7.72 1.04
C THR A 100 -0.93 6.99 1.94
N LEU A 101 -1.19 5.71 1.68
CA LEU A 101 -2.08 4.89 2.52
C LEU A 101 -1.55 4.72 3.95
N TYR A 102 -0.23 4.54 4.10
CA TYR A 102 0.42 4.44 5.41
C TYR A 102 0.21 5.72 6.25
N PHE A 103 0.33 6.90 5.64
CA PHE A 103 0.08 8.17 6.34
C PHE A 103 -1.38 8.34 6.75
N GLU A 104 -2.31 8.07 5.83
CA GLU A 104 -3.74 8.16 6.13
C GLU A 104 -4.07 7.24 7.30
N LYS A 105 -3.63 5.97 7.26
CA LYS A 105 -3.89 5.03 8.34
C LYS A 105 -3.25 5.46 9.65
N SER A 106 -2.01 5.96 9.62
CA SER A 106 -1.33 6.50 10.81
C SER A 106 -2.11 7.65 11.44
N ARG A 107 -2.65 8.56 10.64
CA ARG A 107 -3.40 9.73 11.13
C ARG A 107 -4.82 9.37 11.56
N LEU A 108 -5.45 8.41 10.90
CA LEU A 108 -6.72 7.82 11.34
C LEU A 108 -6.56 7.16 12.71
N MET A 109 -5.49 6.40 12.95
CA MET A 109 -5.23 5.80 14.26
C MET A 109 -5.08 6.84 15.38
N GLN A 110 -4.56 8.03 15.08
CA GLN A 110 -4.44 9.12 16.06
C GLN A 110 -5.77 9.81 16.35
N THR A 111 -6.74 9.76 15.44
CA THR A 111 -8.01 10.50 15.54
C THR A 111 -9.20 9.61 15.89
N ARG A 112 -9.29 8.42 15.29
CA ARG A 112 -10.35 7.42 15.44
C ARG A 112 -9.72 6.04 15.26
N SER A 113 -9.18 5.50 16.35
CA SER A 113 -8.59 4.16 16.35
C SER A 113 -9.68 3.08 16.36
N GLN A 114 -9.72 2.24 15.32
CA GLN A 114 -10.48 0.99 15.31
C GLN A 114 -9.58 -0.20 15.66
N GLN A 115 -10.21 -1.29 16.10
CA GLN A 115 -9.54 -2.50 16.56
C GLN A 115 -8.55 -3.11 15.55
N ASN A 116 -8.72 -2.87 14.23
CA ASN A 116 -7.89 -3.45 13.17
C ASN A 116 -6.92 -2.45 12.51
N ASP A 117 -6.91 -1.18 12.91
CA ASP A 117 -6.09 -0.17 12.22
C ASP A 117 -4.60 -0.42 12.42
N TRP A 118 -4.19 -0.95 13.58
CA TRP A 118 -2.81 -1.36 13.82
C TRP A 118 -2.34 -2.44 12.83
N PHE A 119 -3.24 -3.35 12.44
CA PHE A 119 -2.92 -4.43 11.51
C PHE A 119 -2.71 -3.87 10.10
N HIS A 120 -3.61 -2.99 9.65
CA HIS A 120 -3.47 -2.28 8.38
C HIS A 120 -2.17 -1.49 8.30
N LEU A 121 -1.87 -0.74 9.36
CA LEU A 121 -0.65 0.06 9.41
C LEU A 121 0.60 -0.83 9.39
N SER A 122 0.58 -1.94 10.14
CA SER A 122 1.67 -2.93 10.14
C SER A 122 1.87 -3.57 8.77
N LEU A 123 0.77 -3.91 8.08
CA LEU A 123 0.81 -4.49 6.73
C LEU A 123 1.38 -3.50 5.71
N LEU A 124 0.93 -2.25 5.73
CA LEU A 124 1.42 -1.18 4.86
C LEU A 124 2.91 -0.91 5.12
N HIS A 125 3.31 -0.80 6.39
CA HIS A 125 4.72 -0.66 6.77
C HIS A 125 5.56 -1.83 6.23
N SER A 126 5.11 -3.06 6.45
CA SER A 126 5.79 -4.26 5.94
C SER A 126 5.87 -4.27 4.42
N PHE A 127 4.86 -3.73 3.72
CA PHE A 127 4.84 -3.63 2.26
C PHE A 127 5.88 -2.65 1.76
N ILE A 128 5.95 -1.47 2.36
CA ILE A 128 6.94 -0.45 2.00
C ILE A 128 8.35 -1.00 2.23
N CYS A 129 8.61 -1.65 3.37
CA CYS A 129 9.90 -2.28 3.65
C CYS A 129 10.25 -3.38 2.64
N TYR A 130 9.28 -4.24 2.29
CA TYR A 130 9.46 -5.27 1.27
C TYR A 130 9.87 -4.64 -0.07
N GLU A 131 9.14 -3.63 -0.56
CA GLU A 131 9.44 -2.98 -1.84
C GLU A 131 10.81 -2.30 -1.86
N LEU A 132 11.20 -1.63 -0.76
CA LEU A 132 12.52 -1.02 -0.63
C LEU A 132 13.62 -2.08 -0.72
N VAL A 133 13.46 -3.19 0.00
CA VAL A 133 14.42 -4.29 0.02
C VAL A 133 14.50 -4.97 -1.33
N THR A 134 13.38 -5.39 -1.91
CA THR A 134 13.39 -6.10 -3.20
C THR A 134 13.91 -5.23 -4.32
N GLY A 135 13.52 -3.94 -4.35
CA GLY A 135 14.05 -2.98 -5.32
C GLY A 135 15.55 -2.76 -5.11
N GLY A 136 15.98 -2.56 -3.87
CA GLY A 136 17.40 -2.39 -3.53
C GLY A 136 18.25 -3.61 -3.89
N GLU A 137 17.80 -4.82 -3.56
CA GLU A 137 18.49 -6.06 -3.92
C GLU A 137 18.53 -6.27 -5.42
N ASN A 138 17.44 -5.98 -6.14
CA ASN A 138 17.42 -6.08 -7.59
C ASN A 138 18.48 -5.17 -8.21
N TRP A 139 18.56 -3.90 -7.78
CA TRP A 139 19.58 -2.98 -8.27
C TRP A 139 20.99 -3.44 -7.90
N LEU A 140 21.25 -3.73 -6.62
CA LEU A 140 22.59 -4.06 -6.14
C LEU A 140 23.14 -5.38 -6.71
N ARG A 141 22.27 -6.37 -6.94
CA ARG A 141 22.69 -7.68 -7.49
C ARG A 141 22.81 -7.67 -9.00
N ASN A 142 22.02 -6.83 -9.68
CA ASN A 142 21.96 -6.75 -11.14
C ASN A 142 22.52 -5.42 -11.68
N GLU A 143 23.40 -4.75 -10.95
CA GLU A 143 23.88 -3.40 -11.26
C GLU A 143 24.40 -3.24 -12.70
N LYS A 144 24.94 -4.31 -13.29
CA LYS A 144 25.49 -4.32 -14.66
C LYS A 144 24.43 -4.47 -15.76
N VAL A 145 23.22 -4.90 -15.43
CA VAL A 145 22.19 -5.31 -16.41
C VAL A 145 20.80 -4.75 -16.13
N ILE A 146 20.60 -4.06 -15.00
CA ILE A 146 19.34 -3.41 -14.66
C ILE A 146 19.10 -2.19 -15.55
N ASP A 147 17.85 -2.01 -15.99
CA ASP A 147 17.48 -0.90 -16.87
C ASP A 147 17.47 0.44 -16.11
N VAL A 148 17.79 1.53 -16.82
CA VAL A 148 17.83 2.88 -16.25
C VAL A 148 16.46 3.32 -15.72
N VAL A 149 15.36 2.90 -16.35
CA VAL A 149 13.99 3.17 -15.90
C VAL A 149 13.74 2.49 -14.56
N ASP A 150 14.16 1.23 -14.39
CA ASP A 150 14.02 0.49 -13.13
C ASP A 150 14.84 1.15 -12.02
N VAL A 151 16.09 1.54 -12.31
CA VAL A 151 16.93 2.26 -11.34
C VAL A 151 16.27 3.58 -10.91
N LYS A 152 15.70 4.34 -11.84
CA LYS A 152 14.98 5.59 -11.53
C LYS A 152 13.75 5.33 -10.65
N GLN A 153 12.99 4.28 -10.93
CA GLN A 153 11.82 3.92 -10.11
C GLN A 153 12.24 3.51 -8.70
N ILE A 154 13.25 2.64 -8.57
CA ILE A 154 13.79 2.19 -7.29
C ILE A 154 14.30 3.40 -6.51
N LEU A 155 15.21 4.20 -7.09
CA LEU A 155 15.77 5.37 -6.41
C LEU A 155 14.69 6.41 -6.07
N GLY A 156 13.73 6.65 -6.96
CA GLY A 156 12.61 7.54 -6.72
C GLY A 156 11.78 7.09 -5.51
N TRP A 157 11.54 5.79 -5.37
CA TRP A 157 10.86 5.22 -4.20
C TRP A 157 11.66 5.40 -2.92
N TRP A 158 12.97 5.11 -2.95
CA TRP A 158 13.88 5.32 -1.82
C TRP A 158 13.90 6.78 -1.35
N LEU A 159 14.04 7.73 -2.27
CA LEU A 159 14.01 9.16 -1.96
C LEU A 159 12.66 9.60 -1.41
N LYS A 160 11.56 9.09 -1.96
CA LYS A 160 10.21 9.40 -1.48
C LYS A 160 10.02 8.94 -0.03
N VAL A 161 10.44 7.72 0.31
CA VAL A 161 10.37 7.21 1.69
C VAL A 161 11.31 7.99 2.61
N ALA A 162 12.56 8.25 2.20
CA ALA A 162 13.52 9.01 3.01
C ALA A 162 13.00 10.41 3.39
N ASN A 163 12.30 11.08 2.46
CA ASN A 163 11.77 12.41 2.69
C ASN A 163 10.47 12.43 3.49
N LYS A 164 9.56 11.48 3.23
CA LYS A 164 8.23 11.50 3.86
C LYS A 164 8.17 10.68 5.15
N ALA A 165 8.71 9.46 5.17
CA ALA A 165 8.65 8.52 6.29
C ALA A 165 10.04 7.93 6.63
N PRO A 166 11.00 8.76 7.07
CA PRO A 166 12.36 8.31 7.38
C PRO A 166 12.40 7.22 8.45
N GLU A 167 11.42 7.16 9.36
CA GLU A 167 11.33 6.13 10.39
C GLU A 167 11.26 4.70 9.81
N ILE A 168 10.69 4.53 8.62
CA ILE A 168 10.62 3.22 7.94
C ILE A 168 12.03 2.72 7.60
N LEU A 169 12.96 3.62 7.28
CA LEU A 169 14.34 3.27 6.95
C LEU A 169 15.13 2.73 8.15
N LYS A 170 14.59 2.87 9.37
CA LYS A 170 15.16 2.28 10.59
C LYS A 170 14.78 0.81 10.77
N ASP A 171 13.94 0.25 9.91
CA ASP A 171 13.52 -1.15 10.01
C ASP A 171 14.75 -2.09 9.93
N PRO A 172 14.96 -2.98 10.93
CA PRO A 172 16.13 -3.84 10.99
C PRO A 172 16.25 -4.79 9.80
N ARG A 173 15.14 -5.15 9.15
CA ARG A 173 15.12 -6.04 7.97
C ARG A 173 15.78 -5.37 6.76
N ILE A 174 15.54 -4.07 6.57
CA ILE A 174 16.17 -3.27 5.50
C ILE A 174 17.69 -3.29 5.67
N LYS A 175 18.15 -2.93 6.87
CA LYS A 175 19.58 -2.92 7.20
C LYS A 175 20.21 -4.30 7.00
N ARG A 176 19.59 -5.34 7.55
CA ARG A 176 20.11 -6.72 7.50
C ARG A 176 20.29 -7.22 6.07
N ARG A 177 19.34 -6.93 5.16
CA ARG A 177 19.37 -7.43 3.78
C ARG A 177 20.25 -6.62 2.85
N LEU A 178 20.31 -5.31 3.03
CA LEU A 178 21.00 -4.43 2.09
C LEU A 178 22.42 -4.08 2.50
N HIS A 179 22.74 -3.96 3.80
CA HIS A 179 24.10 -3.63 4.24
C HIS A 179 25.20 -4.55 3.66
N PRO A 180 25.00 -5.88 3.57
CA PRO A 180 26.01 -6.77 2.98
C PRO A 180 26.29 -6.51 1.49
N LEU A 181 25.38 -5.83 0.80
CA LEU A 181 25.45 -5.56 -0.64
C LEU A 181 25.88 -4.12 -0.96
N LEU A 182 25.83 -3.22 0.02
CA LEU A 182 26.03 -1.78 -0.18
C LEU A 182 27.50 -1.38 -0.07
N THR A 183 27.93 -0.53 -1.01
CA THR A 183 29.13 0.30 -0.86
C THR A 183 28.73 1.66 -0.27
N SER A 184 29.66 2.36 0.40
CA SER A 184 29.39 3.68 1.01
C SER A 184 28.90 4.73 0.01
N GLU A 185 29.29 4.59 -1.25
CA GLU A 185 28.98 5.55 -2.30
C GLU A 185 27.60 5.33 -2.95
N HIS A 186 26.99 4.16 -2.73
CA HIS A 186 25.73 3.81 -3.37
C HIS A 186 24.59 4.74 -2.93
N PRO A 187 23.72 5.23 -3.84
CA PRO A 187 22.64 6.16 -3.48
C PRO A 187 21.70 5.66 -2.36
N ILE A 188 21.43 4.35 -2.32
CA ILE A 188 20.66 3.72 -1.22
C ILE A 188 21.39 3.88 0.13
N ALA A 189 22.72 3.72 0.17
CA ALA A 189 23.50 3.90 1.39
C ALA A 189 23.40 5.35 1.92
N LYS A 190 23.35 6.33 1.01
CA LYS A 190 23.12 7.74 1.37
C LYS A 190 21.76 7.94 2.02
N CYS A 191 20.68 7.36 1.47
CA CYS A 191 19.34 7.42 2.08
C CYS A 191 19.33 6.82 3.48
N LEU A 192 19.95 5.65 3.68
CA LEU A 192 20.04 5.00 5.00
C LEU A 192 20.86 5.83 6.00
N SER A 193 21.87 6.57 5.53
CA SER A 193 22.73 7.39 6.41
C SER A 193 22.09 8.67 6.93
N GLN A 194 21.03 9.17 6.26
CA GLN A 194 20.29 10.37 6.66
C GLN A 194 19.45 10.15 7.92
N VAL A 195 19.23 8.90 8.28
CA VAL A 195 18.36 8.48 9.38
C VAL A 195 19.24 7.91 10.50
N ARG A 196 20.00 8.79 11.18
CA ARG A 196 20.77 8.45 12.38
C ARG A 196 20.03 8.86 13.65
#